data_AF-A0A2W4QNX2-F1
#
_entry.id   AF-A0A2W4QNX2-F1
#
_cell.length_a   1.000
_cell.length_b   1.000
_cell.length_c   1.000
_cell.angle_alpha   90.00
_cell.angle_beta   90.00
_cell.angle_gamma   90.00
#
_symmetry.space_group_name_H-M   'P 1'
#
loop_
_entity.id
_entity.type
_entity.pdbx_description
1 polymer ?
#
loop_
_entity_poly.entity_id
_entity_poly.type
_entity_poly.pdbx_seq_one_letter_code
_entity_poly.pdbx_strand_id
1 'polypeptide(L)' 'MEADNSRLHFSTIIIGGGQAGLSVGYHLARRGLDFVILDAHDRIGDSWRKRWDSLRLFTPA' A
#
# COMPACT_ATOMS: atom_id res chain seq x y z
N MET A 1 18.41 -15.69 -26.12
CA MET A 1 17.33 -15.78 -25.12
C MET A 1 17.03 -14.35 -24.71
N GLU A 2 16.10 -13.74 -25.41
CA GLU A 2 15.72 -12.34 -25.23
C GLU A 2 14.91 -12.23 -23.94
N ALA A 3 15.35 -11.40 -22.99
CA ALA A 3 14.59 -11.15 -21.79
C ALA A 3 13.28 -10.46 -22.21
N ASP A 4 12.14 -11.09 -21.90
CA ASP A 4 10.84 -10.44 -22.03
C ASP A 4 10.83 -9.19 -21.14
N ASN A 5 10.96 -8.04 -21.78
CA ASN A 5 10.97 -6.74 -21.14
C ASN A 5 9.56 -6.12 -21.17
N SER A 6 8.54 -6.95 -20.91
CA SER A 6 7.17 -6.51 -20.76
C SER A 6 7.11 -5.55 -19.57
N ARG A 7 7.05 -4.25 -19.88
CA ARG A 7 6.90 -3.20 -18.86
C ARG A 7 5.56 -3.43 -18.18
N LEU A 8 5.58 -3.71 -16.87
CA LEU A 8 4.38 -3.71 -16.04
C LEU A 8 3.76 -2.31 -16.13
N HIS A 9 2.56 -2.23 -16.71
CA HIS A 9 1.82 -0.99 -16.86
C HIS A 9 0.61 -1.04 -15.93
N PHE A 10 0.55 -0.08 -15.00
CA PHE A 10 -0.59 0.07 -14.08
C PHE A 10 -1.38 1.32 -14.43
N SER A 11 -2.71 1.21 -14.44
CA SER A 11 -3.58 2.36 -14.70
C SER A 11 -3.59 3.37 -13.55
N THR A 12 -3.27 2.93 -12.33
CA THR A 12 -3.19 3.78 -11.13
C THR A 12 -2.01 3.35 -10.26
N ILE A 13 -1.25 4.32 -9.77
CA ILE A 13 -0.19 4.10 -8.80
C ILE A 13 -0.57 4.82 -7.50
N ILE A 14 -0.62 4.08 -6.39
CA ILE A 14 -0.83 4.62 -5.06
C ILE A 14 0.52 4.71 -4.37
N ILE A 15 0.93 5.92 -3.99
CA ILE A 15 2.17 6.15 -3.24
C ILE A 15 1.83 6.23 -1.75
N GLY A 16 2.30 5.23 -0.99
CA GLY A 16 2.07 5.04 0.44
C GLY A 16 1.10 3.88 0.73
N GLY A 17 1.60 2.85 1.39
CA GLY A 17 0.87 1.68 1.90
C GLY A 17 0.40 1.83 3.35
N GLY A 18 0.16 3.07 3.80
CA GLY A 18 -0.52 3.37 5.07
C GLY A 18 -2.04 3.17 5.00
N GLN A 19 -2.78 3.56 6.05
CA GLN A 19 -4.24 3.32 6.09
C GLN A 19 -5.01 3.92 4.91
N ALA A 20 -4.60 5.10 4.43
CA ALA A 20 -5.25 5.77 3.31
C ALA A 20 -5.04 5.00 2.00
N GLY A 21 -3.80 4.61 1.68
CA GLY A 21 -3.49 3.88 0.47
C GLY A 21 -4.11 2.49 0.43
N LEU A 22 -4.11 1.77 1.56
CA LEU A 22 -4.79 0.48 1.67
C LEU A 22 -6.31 0.60 1.50
N SER A 23 -6.93 1.65 2.04
CA SER A 23 -8.36 1.92 1.86
C SER A 23 -8.70 2.18 0.39
N VAL A 24 -7.90 3.00 -0.31
CA VAL A 24 -8.07 3.23 -1.74
C VAL A 24 -7.89 1.93 -2.53
N GLY A 25 -6.83 1.17 -2.24
CA GLY A 25 -6.56 -0.12 -2.89
C GLY A 25 -7.70 -1.12 -2.72
N TYR A 26 -8.32 -1.19 -1.54
CA TYR A 26 -9.51 -1.99 -1.29
C TYR A 26 -10.66 -1.63 -2.24
N HIS A 27 -10.95 -0.33 -2.40
CA HIS A 27 -12.02 0.14 -3.28
C HIS A 27 -11.71 -0.07 -4.77
N LEU A 28 -10.46 0.09 -5.19
CA LEU A 28 -10.03 -0.20 -6.57
C LEU A 28 -10.15 -1.70 -6.89
N ALA A 29 -9.66 -2.55 -5.99
CA ALA A 29 -9.74 -4.00 -6.12
C ALA A 29 -11.19 -4.48 -6.26
N ARG A 30 -12.10 -3.94 -5.43
CA ARG A 30 -13.54 -4.25 -5.51
C ARG A 30 -14.20 -3.84 -6.83
N ARG A 31 -13.61 -2.89 -7.56
CA ARG A 31 -14.09 -2.43 -8.87
C ARG A 31 -13.38 -3.14 -10.03
N GLY A 32 -12.46 -4.07 -9.74
CA GLY A 32 -11.66 -4.75 -10.75
C GLY A 32 -10.71 -3.81 -11.51
N LEU A 33 -10.36 -2.68 -10.91
CA LEU A 33 -9.43 -1.73 -11.51
C LEU A 33 -7.99 -2.17 -11.24
N ASP A 34 -7.13 -1.94 -12.22
CA ASP A 34 -5.71 -2.29 -12.16
C ASP A 34 -4.89 -1.18 -11.46
N PHE A 35 -4.11 -1.57 -10.45
CA PHE A 35 -3.30 -0.64 -9.65
C PHE A 35 -2.14 -1.34 -8.95
N VAL A 36 -1.17 -0.53 -8.52
CA VAL A 36 -0.08 -0.94 -7.62
C VAL A 36 0.02 0.02 -6.44
N ILE A 37 0.35 -0.50 -5.26
CA ILE A 37 0.68 0.29 -4.06
C ILE A 37 2.18 0.19 -3.83
N LEU A 38 2.84 1.33 -3.73
CA LEU A 38 4.27 1.42 -3.41
C LEU A 38 4.41 2.05 -2.03
N ASP A 39 5.09 1.36 -1.10
CA ASP A 39 5.37 1.88 0.24
C ASP A 39 6.88 1.98 0.45
N ALA A 40 7.29 2.95 1.27
CA ALA A 40 8.71 3.14 1.60
C ALA A 40 9.21 2.19 2.69
N HIS A 41 8.31 1.49 3.40
CA HIS A 41 8.67 0.53 4.43
C HIS A 41 8.63 -0.91 3.91
N ASP A 42 9.46 -1.76 4.52
CA ASP A 42 9.58 -3.18 4.15
C ASP A 42 8.31 -3.99 4.45
N ARG A 43 7.49 -3.55 5.41
CA ARG A 43 6.30 -4.26 5.87
C ARG A 43 5.12 -3.31 6.05
N ILE A 44 3.93 -3.80 5.67
CA ILE A 44 2.68 -3.09 5.95
C ILE A 44 2.56 -2.82 7.45
N GLY A 45 2.18 -1.58 7.78
CA GLY A 45 1.99 -1.12 9.15
C GLY A 45 3.27 -0.68 9.85
N ASP A 46 4.44 -0.69 9.21
CA ASP A 46 5.69 -0.20 9.81
C ASP A 46 5.65 1.29 10.14
N SER A 47 4.81 2.07 9.45
CA SER A 47 4.49 3.46 9.80
C SER A 47 3.95 3.61 11.23
N TRP A 48 3.34 2.54 11.78
CA TRP A 48 2.87 2.43 13.16
C TRP A 48 3.86 1.64 14.03
N ARG A 49 4.41 0.53 13.54
CA ARG A 49 5.32 -0.35 14.29
C ARG A 49 6.61 0.36 14.73
N LYS A 50 7.10 1.29 13.93
CA LYS A 50 8.34 2.05 14.18
C LYS A 50 8.12 3.31 15.02
N ARG A 51 6.91 3.50 15.58
CA ARG A 51 6.62 4.58 16.54
C ARG A 51 7.11 4.18 17.94
N TRP A 52 6.99 5.10 18.89
CA TRP A 52 7.39 4.90 20.28
C TRP A 52 6.57 3.79 20.96
N ASP A 53 7.19 3.06 21.89
CA ASP A 53 6.62 1.87 22.53
C ASP A 53 5.32 2.14 23.33
N SER A 54 5.19 3.34 23.87
CA SER A 54 4.01 3.78 24.61
C SER A 54 2.83 4.20 23.72
N LEU A 55 2.98 4.15 22.39
CA LEU A 55 1.91 4.51 21.47
C LEU A 55 0.67 3.62 21.71
N ARG A 56 -0.49 4.26 21.89
CA ARG A 56 -1.80 3.63 21.91
C ARG A 56 -2.76 4.48 21.08
N LEU A 57 -3.77 3.83 20.51
CA LEU A 57 -4.90 4.54 19.90
C LEU A 57 -5.75 5.17 21.00
N PHE A 58 -6.40 6.28 20.67
CA PHE A 58 -7.26 7.04 21.60
C PHE A 58 -8.75 6.76 21.40
N THR A 59 -9.11 5.83 20.51
CA THR A 59 -10.47 5.33 20.27
C THR A 59 -10.45 3.81 20.19
N PRO A 60 -11.51 3.11 20.65
CA PRO A 60 -11.67 1.68 20.42
C PRO A 60 -11.68 1.32 18.93
N ALA A 61 -11.32 0.07 18.64
CA ALA A 61 -11.46 -0.55 17.32
C ALA A 61 -12.85 -1.17 17.16
#